data_AF-A0AA96LVS9-F1
#
_entry.id   AF-A0AA96LVS9-F1
#
_cell.length_a   1.000
_cell.length_b   1.000
_cell.length_c   1.000
_cell.angle_alpha   90.00
_cell.angle_beta   90.00
_cell.angle_gamma   90.00
#
_symmetry.space_group_name_H-M   'P 1'
#
loop_
_entity.id
_entity.type
_entity.pdbx_description
1 polymer ?
#
loop_
_entity_poly.entity_id
_entity_poly.type
_entity_poly.pdbx_seq_one_letter_code
_entity_poly.pdbx_strand_id
1 'polypeptide(L)'
;MQEQEESEKPRRSKLKWILLIISIVLLLAIGTVAGLGLFIASALQPVEASDQEVRVSIPQGSSSNQIAEELKTKGLIKNSSIFMYYLKYKKQGSKFQAGEYAMKPGMTFVQMIDKLNEGDVIKEEMIRITIPEGYTIEQIAAKIGEQTAWKKDAFLKLVDDSTRFKNDMTASIPDNKNVRHRLEGYIFPETYEFKKGSTEQEFIERSLQELDKKLVSLPFDWKDKLKARGLSIHQMLTIASLIEREVVVDEERALVSGVIVNRLKMNMPLQIDATIQYLFDKPKERLLEKDLQIQSPYNTYLNTGLPPGPIASPSLASMKAAIYPEETNYVFYVTKKDGTKGHLFAETFEEHKKNIANSNKASK
;
A
#
# COMPACT_ATOMS: atom_id res chain seq x y z
N MET A 1 61.82 91.11 39.98
CA MET A 1 61.86 89.81 40.69
C MET A 1 60.46 89.56 41.23
N GLN A 2 60.01 88.30 41.25
CA GLN A 2 58.78 87.82 41.93
C GLN A 2 57.43 88.33 41.36
N GLU A 3 56.29 87.61 41.48
CA GLU A 3 56.04 86.16 41.36
C GLU A 3 54.53 85.87 41.08
N GLN A 4 54.08 84.62 41.29
CA GLN A 4 52.73 84.03 41.06
C GLN A 4 51.62 84.60 42.00
N GLU A 5 50.33 84.21 42.04
CA GLU A 5 49.42 83.19 41.40
C GLU A 5 47.96 83.78 41.46
N GLU A 6 46.78 83.22 41.15
CA GLU A 6 46.14 81.98 40.60
C GLU A 6 44.75 82.44 40.03
N SER A 7 43.98 81.61 39.32
CA SER A 7 42.52 81.42 39.53
C SER A 7 41.81 80.58 38.46
N GLU A 8 42.39 79.45 38.04
CA GLU A 8 41.80 78.51 37.09
C GLU A 8 40.75 77.59 37.76
N LYS A 9 39.47 78.00 37.78
CA LYS A 9 38.28 77.13 37.98
C LYS A 9 36.96 77.86 37.61
N PRO A 10 35.89 77.17 37.16
CA PRO A 10 35.53 75.81 37.61
C PRO A 10 35.24 74.78 36.49
N ARG A 11 36.07 73.74 36.40
CA ARG A 11 35.74 72.46 35.70
C ARG A 11 34.51 71.72 36.28
N ARG A 12 33.99 72.13 37.45
CA ARG A 12 32.91 71.45 38.20
C ARG A 12 31.52 71.47 37.52
N SER A 13 31.20 72.43 36.66
CA SER A 13 29.87 72.52 36.01
C SER A 13 29.69 71.48 34.90
N LYS A 14 30.67 71.37 33.99
CA LYS A 14 30.68 70.38 32.90
C LYS A 14 30.62 68.94 33.42
N LEU A 15 31.29 68.66 34.55
CA LEU A 15 31.28 67.33 35.17
C LEU A 15 29.88 66.90 35.64
N LYS A 16 29.07 67.84 36.19
CA LYS A 16 27.67 67.55 36.57
C LYS A 16 26.80 67.20 35.36
N TRP A 17 26.98 67.89 34.24
CA TRP A 17 26.27 67.59 32.99
C TRP A 17 26.68 66.23 32.39
N ILE A 18 27.97 65.88 32.44
CA ILE A 18 28.44 64.56 32.00
C ILE A 18 27.83 63.43 32.86
N LEU A 19 27.82 63.60 34.19
CA LEU A 19 27.20 62.63 35.10
C LEU A 19 25.68 62.52 34.90
N LEU A 20 24.99 63.64 34.63
CA LEU A 20 23.56 63.66 34.28
C LEU A 20 23.29 62.87 33.00
N ILE A 21 24.07 63.10 31.93
CA ILE A 21 23.93 62.38 30.65
C ILE A 21 24.20 60.88 30.86
N ILE A 22 25.25 60.50 31.60
CA ILE A 22 25.54 59.10 31.94
C ILE A 22 24.37 58.48 32.72
N SER A 23 23.79 59.19 33.69
CA SER A 23 22.64 58.70 34.46
C SER A 23 21.38 58.53 33.59
N ILE A 24 21.13 59.42 32.63
CA ILE A 24 20.01 59.31 31.68
C ILE A 24 20.23 58.14 30.72
N VAL A 25 21.44 57.96 30.19
CA VAL A 25 21.79 56.80 29.35
C VAL A 25 21.68 55.49 30.13
N LEU A 26 22.08 55.47 31.41
CA LEU A 26 21.93 54.29 32.26
C LEU A 26 20.46 53.97 32.55
N LEU A 27 19.62 54.99 32.81
CA LEU A 27 18.17 54.81 32.97
C LEU A 27 17.50 54.32 31.68
N LEU A 28 17.91 54.82 30.51
CA LEU A 28 17.44 54.34 29.21
C LEU A 28 17.90 52.90 28.93
N ALA A 29 19.12 52.53 29.32
CA ALA A 29 19.62 51.16 29.20
C ALA A 29 18.86 50.19 30.14
N ILE A 30 18.62 50.58 31.39
CA ILE A 30 17.83 49.80 32.35
C ILE A 30 16.37 49.68 31.86
N GLY A 31 15.77 50.77 31.38
CA GLY A 31 14.41 50.79 30.84
C GLY A 31 14.24 49.92 29.59
N THR A 32 15.20 49.94 28.66
CA THR A 32 15.15 49.09 27.46
C THR A 32 15.40 47.62 27.80
N VAL A 33 16.32 47.30 28.72
CA VAL A 33 16.52 45.92 29.20
C VAL A 33 15.28 45.39 29.94
N ALA A 34 14.64 46.19 30.80
CA ALA A 34 13.41 45.82 31.47
C ALA A 34 12.24 45.64 30.49
N GLY A 35 12.08 46.54 29.53
CA GLY A 35 11.06 46.43 28.47
C GLY A 35 11.25 45.19 27.58
N LEU A 36 12.49 44.89 27.19
CA LEU A 36 12.84 43.66 26.46
C LEU A 36 12.56 42.41 27.32
N GLY A 37 12.88 42.44 28.61
CA GLY A 37 12.58 41.36 29.54
C GLY A 37 11.09 41.07 29.66
N LEU A 38 10.26 42.11 29.82
CA LEU A 38 8.80 42.01 29.89
C LEU A 38 8.20 41.52 28.56
N PHE A 39 8.72 41.99 27.42
CA PHE A 39 8.29 41.54 26.08
C PHE A 39 8.63 40.07 25.82
N ILE A 40 9.84 39.64 26.16
CA ILE A 40 10.23 38.23 26.04
C ILE A 40 9.39 37.36 26.99
N ALA A 41 9.15 37.81 28.23
CA ALA A 41 8.31 37.09 29.18
C ALA A 41 6.86 36.92 28.67
N SER A 42 6.23 37.98 28.14
CA SER A 42 4.85 37.92 27.63
C SER A 42 4.70 37.12 26.34
N ALA A 43 5.75 37.03 25.52
CA ALA A 43 5.81 36.22 24.30
C ALA A 43 6.17 34.74 24.55
N LEU A 44 6.85 34.43 25.66
CA LEU A 44 7.08 33.05 26.15
C LEU A 44 5.85 32.45 26.83
N GLN A 45 4.94 33.28 27.35
CA GLN A 45 3.62 32.80 27.79
C GLN A 45 2.82 32.26 26.59
N PRO A 46 2.08 31.15 26.73
CA PRO A 46 1.17 30.65 25.70
C PRO A 46 0.18 31.71 25.19
N VAL A 47 -0.38 31.45 24.01
CA VAL A 47 -1.64 32.07 23.58
C VAL A 47 -2.78 31.68 24.54
N GLU A 48 -3.92 32.37 24.47
CA GLU A 48 -5.08 32.05 25.30
C GLU A 48 -5.54 30.60 25.07
N ALA A 49 -5.95 29.93 26.15
CA ALA A 49 -6.29 28.51 26.09
C ALA A 49 -7.62 28.28 25.36
N SER A 50 -7.66 27.27 24.49
CA SER A 50 -8.88 26.85 23.80
C SER A 50 -8.91 25.34 23.65
N ASP A 51 -10.09 24.76 23.84
CA ASP A 51 -10.32 23.33 23.65
C ASP A 51 -10.41 22.90 22.17
N GLN A 52 -10.50 23.85 21.25
CA GLN A 52 -10.49 23.56 19.82
C GLN A 52 -9.08 23.22 19.34
N GLU A 53 -8.92 22.02 18.78
CA GLU A 53 -7.67 21.56 18.20
C GLU A 53 -7.42 22.16 16.82
N VAL A 54 -6.23 22.73 16.64
CA VAL A 54 -5.76 23.31 15.38
C VAL A 54 -4.84 22.29 14.70
N ARG A 55 -5.12 21.98 13.43
CA ARG A 55 -4.27 21.12 12.60
C ARG A 55 -3.10 21.91 12.01
N VAL A 56 -1.89 21.41 12.26
CA VAL A 56 -0.61 21.97 11.83
C VAL A 56 0.05 20.97 10.88
N SER A 57 0.28 21.36 9.63
CA SER A 57 0.91 20.50 8.62
C SER A 57 2.41 20.78 8.57
N ILE A 58 3.25 19.77 8.81
CA ILE A 58 4.71 19.88 8.74
C ILE A 58 5.22 18.99 7.59
N PRO A 59 5.39 19.51 6.36
CA PRO A 59 5.95 18.77 5.23
C PRO A 59 7.38 18.27 5.49
N GLN A 60 7.74 17.15 4.87
CA GLN A 60 9.10 16.61 4.94
C GLN A 60 10.13 17.61 4.39
N GLY A 61 11.20 17.86 5.15
CA GLY A 61 12.23 18.85 4.82
C GLY A 61 11.94 20.28 5.29
N SER A 62 10.82 20.53 5.98
CA SER A 62 10.52 21.84 6.58
C SER A 62 11.59 22.27 7.58
N SER A 63 12.15 23.47 7.39
CA SER A 63 13.07 24.09 8.34
C SER A 63 12.35 24.57 9.61
N SER A 64 13.07 24.65 10.73
CA SER A 64 12.52 25.14 12.01
C SER A 64 11.90 26.54 11.90
N ASN A 65 12.41 27.40 10.99
CA ASN A 65 11.84 28.70 10.68
C ASN A 65 10.43 28.61 10.06
N GLN A 66 10.24 27.71 9.08
CA GLN A 66 8.93 27.48 8.45
C GLN A 66 7.94 26.91 9.47
N ILE A 67 8.39 25.98 10.31
CA ILE A 67 7.60 25.40 11.41
C ILE A 67 7.17 26.50 12.40
N ALA A 68 8.07 27.42 12.75
CA ALA A 68 7.76 28.56 13.63
C ALA A 68 6.76 29.55 13.02
N GLU A 69 6.83 29.83 11.72
CA GLU A 69 5.86 30.68 11.03
C GLU A 69 4.50 29.99 10.82
N GLU A 70 4.47 28.68 10.58
CA GLU A 70 3.23 27.90 10.53
C GLU A 70 2.53 27.91 11.90
N LEU A 71 3.23 27.60 13.00
CA LEU A 71 2.68 27.69 14.36
C LEU A 71 2.15 29.09 14.70
N LYS A 72 2.79 30.15 14.21
CA LYS A 72 2.34 31.53 14.38
C LYS A 72 1.10 31.84 13.54
N THR A 73 1.08 31.41 12.28
CA THR A 73 -0.04 31.60 11.34
C THR A 73 -1.28 30.82 11.79
N LYS A 74 -1.08 29.67 12.42
CA LYS A 74 -2.12 28.86 13.09
C LYS A 74 -2.57 29.40 14.44
N GLY A 75 -2.03 30.53 14.89
CA GLY A 75 -2.41 31.19 16.15
C GLY A 75 -1.97 30.44 17.42
N LEU A 76 -1.03 29.50 17.33
CA LEU A 76 -0.54 28.70 18.46
C LEU A 76 0.60 29.41 19.21
N ILE A 77 1.41 30.22 18.53
CA ILE A 77 2.45 31.05 19.15
C ILE A 77 2.33 32.52 18.74
N LYS A 78 2.70 33.43 19.64
CA LYS A 78 2.62 34.89 19.42
C LYS A 78 3.73 35.41 18.50
N ASN A 79 4.90 34.78 18.51
CA ASN A 79 6.07 35.27 17.80
C ASN A 79 7.03 34.13 17.40
N SER A 80 7.23 33.97 16.09
CA SER A 80 8.11 32.98 15.45
C SER A 80 9.58 33.16 15.81
N SER A 81 10.08 34.41 15.82
CA SER A 81 11.48 34.72 16.14
C SER A 81 11.85 34.37 17.59
N ILE A 82 10.92 34.54 18.53
CA ILE A 82 11.12 34.20 19.96
C ILE A 82 11.06 32.69 20.17
N PHE A 83 10.20 31.96 19.45
CA PHE A 83 10.24 30.50 19.40
C PHE A 83 11.56 30.00 18.81
N MET A 84 12.03 30.57 17.70
CA MET A 84 13.34 30.25 17.10
C MET A 84 14.53 30.55 18.04
N TYR A 85 14.49 31.65 18.80
CA TYR A 85 15.48 31.92 19.84
C TYR A 85 15.44 30.86 20.95
N TYR A 86 14.24 30.47 21.39
CA TYR A 86 14.06 29.42 22.40
C TYR A 86 14.60 28.05 21.92
N LEU A 87 14.33 27.67 20.67
CA LEU A 87 14.91 26.48 20.04
C LEU A 87 16.45 26.53 20.07
N LYS A 88 17.05 27.65 19.62
CA LYS A 88 18.51 27.82 19.61
C LYS A 88 19.12 27.76 21.01
N TYR A 89 18.46 28.38 22.01
CA TYR A 89 18.89 28.35 23.41
C TYR A 89 18.80 26.94 24.02
N LYS A 90 17.72 26.20 23.74
CA LYS A 90 17.52 24.81 24.21
C LYS A 90 18.23 23.76 23.36
N LYS A 91 18.88 24.15 22.25
CA LYS A 91 19.50 23.25 21.24
C LYS A 91 18.51 22.25 20.63
N GLN A 92 17.28 22.71 20.40
CA GLN A 92 16.16 21.93 19.87
C GLN A 92 15.81 22.33 18.42
N GLY A 93 14.89 21.58 17.80
CA GLY A 93 14.32 21.92 16.48
C GLY A 93 15.05 21.34 15.26
N SER A 94 16.10 20.55 15.48
CA SER A 94 16.79 19.75 14.44
C SER A 94 16.30 18.30 14.33
N LYS A 95 15.40 17.88 15.23
CA LYS A 95 14.80 16.53 15.29
C LYS A 95 13.29 16.52 15.03
N PHE A 96 12.71 17.65 14.62
CA PHE A 96 11.28 17.74 14.35
C PHE A 96 10.86 16.81 13.22
N GLN A 97 9.86 15.98 13.47
CA GLN A 97 9.36 14.99 12.53
C GLN A 97 8.26 15.61 11.63
N ALA A 98 8.15 15.10 10.40
CA ALA A 98 7.14 15.52 9.45
C ALA A 98 5.79 14.85 9.72
N GLY A 99 4.70 15.53 9.40
CA GLY A 99 3.32 15.01 9.52
C GLY A 99 2.30 16.07 9.94
N GLU A 100 1.05 15.62 10.11
CA GLU A 100 -0.05 16.43 10.64
C GLU A 100 -0.07 16.36 12.16
N TYR A 101 -0.15 17.50 12.85
CA TYR A 101 -0.25 17.56 14.31
C TYR A 101 -1.53 18.26 14.74
N ALA A 102 -2.24 17.68 15.72
CA ALA A 102 -3.31 18.36 16.44
C ALA A 102 -2.73 19.09 17.65
N MET A 103 -2.80 20.42 17.69
CA MET A 103 -2.29 21.23 18.80
C MET A 103 -3.37 22.16 19.34
N LYS A 104 -3.39 22.41 20.65
CA LYS A 104 -4.34 23.33 21.28
C LYS A 104 -3.71 24.70 21.58
N PRO A 105 -4.41 25.82 21.34
CA PRO A 105 -4.08 27.10 21.94
C PRO A 105 -3.97 26.94 23.47
N GLY A 106 -2.96 27.55 24.08
CA GLY A 106 -2.60 27.36 25.49
C GLY A 106 -1.46 26.36 25.74
N MET A 107 -1.05 25.56 24.74
CA MET A 107 0.17 24.75 24.85
C MET A 107 1.43 25.61 25.04
N THR A 108 2.36 25.15 25.88
CA THR A 108 3.67 25.78 26.05
C THR A 108 4.63 25.41 24.91
N PHE A 109 5.68 26.22 24.72
CA PHE A 109 6.74 25.91 23.75
C PHE A 109 7.37 24.54 23.99
N VAL A 110 7.53 24.12 25.27
CA VAL A 110 8.06 22.79 25.63
C VAL A 110 7.16 21.69 25.08
N GLN A 111 5.86 21.73 25.39
CA GLN A 111 4.90 20.73 24.91
C GLN A 111 4.81 20.67 23.37
N MET A 112 4.93 21.80 22.67
CA MET A 112 5.00 21.81 21.20
C MET A 112 6.31 21.18 20.68
N ILE A 113 7.44 21.52 21.29
CA ILE A 113 8.77 21.02 20.92
C ILE A 113 8.85 19.50 21.13
N ASP A 114 8.35 19.02 22.26
CA ASP A 114 8.39 17.60 22.61
C ASP A 114 7.46 16.81 21.68
N LYS A 115 6.23 17.27 21.44
CA LYS A 115 5.30 16.65 20.46
C LYS A 115 5.89 16.57 19.04
N LEU A 116 6.56 17.64 18.58
CA LEU A 116 7.26 17.69 17.28
C LEU A 116 8.50 16.79 17.21
N ASN A 117 9.24 16.64 18.32
CA ASN A 117 10.42 15.76 18.42
C ASN A 117 10.02 14.28 18.48
N GLU A 118 9.00 13.94 19.27
CA GLU A 118 8.49 12.58 19.45
C GLU A 118 7.76 12.06 18.20
N GLY A 119 7.25 12.96 17.36
CA GLY A 119 6.46 12.58 16.19
C GLY A 119 5.05 12.13 16.56
N ASP A 120 4.46 12.73 17.61
CA ASP A 120 3.08 12.48 18.04
C ASP A 120 2.09 13.19 17.11
N VAL A 121 2.11 12.73 15.86
CA VAL A 121 1.24 13.14 14.74
C VAL A 121 -0.16 12.56 14.90
N ILE A 122 -1.12 13.18 14.22
CA ILE A 122 -2.46 12.60 13.99
C ILE A 122 -2.24 11.29 13.22
N LYS A 123 -2.39 10.17 13.90
CA LYS A 123 -2.30 8.84 13.28
C LYS A 123 -3.41 8.71 12.25
N GLU A 124 -3.03 8.54 10.99
CA GLU A 124 -3.98 8.26 9.92
C GLU A 124 -4.68 6.93 10.23
N GLU A 125 -6.02 6.93 10.23
CA GLU A 125 -6.78 5.69 10.39
C GLU A 125 -6.54 4.83 9.15
N MET A 126 -5.81 3.72 9.30
CA MET A 126 -5.51 2.80 8.20
C MET A 126 -6.54 1.66 8.16
N ILE A 127 -7.06 1.36 6.97
CA ILE A 127 -7.85 0.16 6.68
C ILE A 127 -6.95 -0.92 6.08
N ARG A 128 -7.20 -2.18 6.43
CA ARG A 128 -6.46 -3.35 5.92
C ARG A 128 -7.39 -4.28 5.16
N ILE A 129 -7.02 -4.63 3.94
CA ILE A 129 -7.81 -5.49 3.04
C ILE A 129 -6.90 -6.65 2.58
N THR A 130 -7.16 -7.86 3.07
CA THR A 130 -6.41 -9.06 2.67
C THR A 130 -7.13 -9.78 1.54
N ILE A 131 -6.50 -9.89 0.38
CA ILE A 131 -6.95 -10.74 -0.73
C ILE A 131 -6.19 -12.08 -0.66
N PRO A 132 -6.86 -13.21 -0.34
CA PRO A 132 -6.22 -14.52 -0.35
C PRO A 132 -5.98 -15.02 -1.78
N GLU A 133 -5.04 -15.94 -1.92
CA GLU A 133 -4.76 -16.65 -3.17
C GLU A 133 -5.97 -17.51 -3.58
N GLY A 134 -6.21 -17.65 -4.89
CA GLY A 134 -7.32 -18.43 -5.43
C GLY A 134 -8.71 -17.80 -5.28
N TYR A 135 -8.83 -16.54 -4.86
CA TYR A 135 -10.09 -15.79 -4.82
C TYR A 135 -10.55 -15.31 -6.20
N THR A 136 -11.86 -15.22 -6.43
CA THR A 136 -12.45 -14.59 -7.64
C THR A 136 -12.75 -13.10 -7.40
N ILE A 137 -12.94 -12.33 -8.49
CA ILE A 137 -13.42 -10.94 -8.45
C ILE A 137 -14.71 -10.80 -7.64
N GLU A 138 -15.65 -11.74 -7.75
CA GLU A 138 -16.90 -11.74 -6.99
C GLU A 138 -16.68 -11.92 -5.48
N GLN A 139 -15.73 -12.77 -5.09
CA GLN A 139 -15.34 -12.97 -3.69
C GLN A 139 -14.57 -11.78 -3.12
N ILE A 140 -13.74 -11.13 -3.95
CA ILE A 140 -13.03 -9.89 -3.62
C ILE A 140 -14.03 -8.75 -3.42
N ALA A 141 -15.00 -8.60 -4.33
CA ALA A 141 -16.04 -7.58 -4.27
C ALA A 141 -16.94 -7.75 -3.04
N ALA A 142 -17.30 -8.99 -2.69
CA ALA A 142 -18.04 -9.30 -1.47
C ALA A 142 -17.23 -8.91 -0.21
N LYS A 143 -15.96 -9.34 -0.12
CA LYS A 143 -15.08 -9.04 1.01
C LYS A 143 -14.83 -7.53 1.18
N ILE A 144 -14.70 -6.81 0.07
CA ILE A 144 -14.61 -5.34 0.06
C ILE A 144 -15.86 -4.72 0.70
N GLY A 145 -17.06 -5.14 0.30
CA GLY A 145 -18.32 -4.65 0.86
C GLY A 145 -18.57 -5.03 2.33
N GLU A 146 -17.84 -6.01 2.87
CA GLU A 146 -17.83 -6.36 4.30
C GLU A 146 -16.80 -5.57 5.12
N GLN A 147 -15.69 -5.15 4.49
CA GLN A 147 -14.52 -4.59 5.18
C GLN A 147 -14.34 -3.06 5.01
N THR A 148 -15.06 -2.43 4.08
CA THR A 148 -14.98 -0.98 3.84
C THR A 148 -16.36 -0.35 3.59
N ALA A 149 -16.41 0.97 3.35
CA ALA A 149 -17.62 1.67 2.92
C ALA A 149 -17.87 1.61 1.38
N TRP A 150 -17.04 0.86 0.65
CA TRP A 150 -17.10 0.74 -0.81
C TRP A 150 -18.28 -0.13 -1.26
N LYS A 151 -18.81 0.14 -2.45
CA LYS A 151 -19.99 -0.56 -2.96
C LYS A 151 -19.59 -1.69 -3.90
N LYS A 152 -20.04 -2.92 -3.63
CA LYS A 152 -19.79 -4.10 -4.48
C LYS A 152 -20.01 -3.80 -5.97
N ASP A 153 -21.16 -3.23 -6.30
CA ASP A 153 -21.54 -2.92 -7.70
C ASP A 153 -20.72 -1.80 -8.34
N ALA A 154 -20.09 -0.93 -7.54
CA ALA A 154 -19.18 0.11 -8.03
C ALA A 154 -17.80 -0.50 -8.30
N PHE A 155 -17.30 -1.34 -7.39
CA PHE A 155 -16.07 -2.12 -7.59
C PHE A 155 -16.17 -3.03 -8.83
N LEU A 156 -17.26 -3.79 -8.98
CA LEU A 156 -17.48 -4.66 -10.14
C LEU A 156 -17.46 -3.88 -11.47
N LYS A 157 -18.10 -2.71 -11.52
CA LYS A 157 -18.06 -1.84 -12.71
C LYS A 157 -16.66 -1.28 -13.02
N LEU A 158 -15.83 -1.06 -11.99
CA LEU A 158 -14.46 -0.60 -12.19
C LEU A 158 -13.56 -1.73 -12.73
N VAL A 159 -13.64 -2.95 -12.19
CA VAL A 159 -12.83 -4.08 -12.68
C VAL A 159 -13.24 -4.59 -14.07
N ASP A 160 -14.40 -4.19 -14.57
CA ASP A 160 -14.86 -4.47 -15.93
C ASP A 160 -14.60 -3.32 -16.92
N ASP A 161 -14.34 -2.10 -16.45
CA ASP A 161 -13.79 -1.01 -17.25
C ASP A 161 -12.25 -0.95 -17.11
N SER A 162 -11.59 -1.98 -17.65
CA SER A 162 -10.13 -2.07 -17.65
C SER A 162 -9.43 -0.94 -18.43
N THR A 163 -10.17 -0.12 -19.19
CA THR A 163 -9.62 1.00 -19.99
C THR A 163 -9.16 2.17 -19.11
N ARG A 164 -9.67 2.26 -17.87
CA ARG A 164 -9.32 3.30 -16.89
C ARG A 164 -7.90 3.13 -16.36
N PHE A 165 -7.40 1.90 -16.33
CA PHE A 165 -6.11 1.53 -15.74
C PHE A 165 -5.05 1.40 -16.83
N LYS A 166 -4.25 2.46 -17.02
CA LYS A 166 -3.15 2.49 -17.99
C LYS A 166 -1.98 1.64 -17.50
N ASN A 167 -1.98 0.36 -17.88
CA ASN A 167 -1.03 -0.63 -17.41
C ASN A 167 -0.70 -1.65 -18.53
N ASP A 168 0.57 -2.05 -18.67
CA ASP A 168 1.01 -2.97 -19.72
C ASP A 168 0.36 -4.36 -19.61
N MET A 169 0.04 -4.82 -18.39
CA MET A 169 -0.66 -6.08 -18.16
C MET A 169 -2.11 -5.99 -18.61
N THR A 170 -2.81 -4.87 -18.35
CA THR A 170 -4.22 -4.70 -18.76
C THR A 170 -4.36 -4.56 -20.28
N ALA A 171 -3.35 -4.03 -20.97
CA ALA A 171 -3.29 -4.02 -22.43
C ALA A 171 -3.22 -5.43 -23.07
N SER A 172 -2.93 -6.48 -22.29
CA SER A 172 -2.97 -7.88 -22.77
C SER A 172 -4.36 -8.53 -22.72
N ILE A 173 -5.35 -7.89 -22.09
CA ILE A 173 -6.71 -8.41 -21.96
C ILE A 173 -7.38 -8.37 -23.35
N PRO A 174 -7.76 -9.52 -23.93
CA PRO A 174 -8.39 -9.56 -25.25
C PRO A 174 -9.75 -8.86 -25.21
N ASP A 175 -10.11 -8.18 -26.31
CA ASP A 175 -11.47 -7.65 -26.44
C ASP A 175 -12.45 -8.76 -26.81
N ASN A 176 -12.82 -9.53 -25.79
CA ASN A 176 -13.56 -10.77 -25.91
C ASN A 176 -14.76 -10.75 -24.96
N LYS A 177 -15.97 -10.61 -25.53
CA LYS A 177 -17.25 -10.61 -24.80
C LYS A 177 -17.53 -11.86 -23.96
N ASN A 178 -16.73 -12.93 -24.10
CA ASN A 178 -16.84 -14.15 -23.31
C ASN A 178 -16.02 -14.12 -22.01
N VAL A 179 -15.18 -13.11 -21.79
CA VAL A 179 -14.48 -12.88 -20.51
C VAL A 179 -15.52 -12.42 -19.47
N ARG A 180 -15.60 -13.06 -18.31
CA ARG A 180 -16.64 -12.76 -17.30
C ARG A 180 -16.38 -11.43 -16.59
N HIS A 181 -15.14 -11.21 -16.14
CA HIS A 181 -14.69 -9.92 -15.60
C HIS A 181 -13.32 -9.55 -16.18
N ARG A 182 -13.10 -8.29 -16.58
CA ARG A 182 -11.88 -7.94 -17.34
C ARG A 182 -10.60 -8.04 -16.51
N LEU A 183 -10.64 -7.67 -15.22
CA LEU A 183 -9.52 -7.81 -14.29
C LEU A 183 -9.55 -9.11 -13.45
N GLU A 184 -10.31 -10.15 -13.83
CA GLU A 184 -10.21 -11.45 -13.16
C GLU A 184 -8.79 -12.01 -13.27
N GLY A 185 -8.22 -12.46 -12.15
CA GLY A 185 -6.82 -12.86 -12.04
C GLY A 185 -5.77 -11.74 -12.08
N TYR A 186 -6.14 -10.47 -12.29
CA TYR A 186 -5.21 -9.32 -12.28
C TYR A 186 -5.10 -8.63 -10.91
N ILE A 187 -6.09 -8.79 -10.03
CA ILE A 187 -6.00 -8.32 -8.64
C ILE A 187 -5.08 -9.27 -7.88
N PHE A 188 -3.85 -8.84 -7.60
CA PHE A 188 -2.83 -9.67 -6.94
C PHE A 188 -3.24 -10.04 -5.50
N PRO A 189 -3.00 -11.28 -5.04
CA PRO A 189 -3.31 -11.69 -3.67
C PRO A 189 -2.26 -11.19 -2.66
N GLU A 190 -2.59 -10.15 -1.90
CA GLU A 190 -1.77 -9.62 -0.80
C GLU A 190 -2.66 -8.97 0.28
N THR A 191 -2.08 -8.61 1.43
CA THR A 191 -2.70 -7.66 2.37
C THR A 191 -2.30 -6.24 2.02
N TYR A 192 -3.29 -5.44 1.64
CA TYR A 192 -3.13 -4.04 1.28
C TYR A 192 -3.53 -3.13 2.45
N GLU A 193 -2.81 -2.02 2.61
CA GLU A 193 -3.12 -0.96 3.59
C GLU A 193 -3.47 0.33 2.85
N PHE A 194 -4.57 0.99 3.26
CA PHE A 194 -5.01 2.27 2.71
C PHE A 194 -5.42 3.23 3.82
N LYS A 195 -5.47 4.52 3.49
CA LYS A 195 -6.02 5.54 4.39
C LYS A 195 -7.54 5.44 4.41
N LYS A 196 -8.17 5.64 5.57
CA LYS A 196 -9.63 5.75 5.69
C LYS A 196 -10.12 6.93 4.85
N GLY A 197 -10.95 6.64 3.85
CA GLY A 197 -11.38 7.60 2.83
C GLY A 197 -10.79 7.36 1.44
N SER A 198 -9.84 6.43 1.29
CA SER A 198 -9.43 5.91 -0.02
C SER A 198 -10.58 5.28 -0.81
N THR A 199 -10.38 5.09 -2.11
CA THR A 199 -11.42 4.65 -3.08
C THR A 199 -11.20 3.25 -3.65
N GLU A 200 -12.26 2.66 -4.21
CA GLU A 200 -12.19 1.42 -4.99
C GLU A 200 -11.17 1.49 -6.14
N GLN A 201 -11.00 2.67 -6.76
CA GLN A 201 -10.08 2.85 -7.88
C GLN A 201 -8.61 2.81 -7.40
N GLU A 202 -8.29 3.47 -6.29
CA GLU A 202 -6.94 3.42 -5.68
C GLU A 202 -6.56 1.99 -5.27
N PHE A 203 -7.53 1.19 -4.80
CA PHE A 203 -7.31 -0.24 -4.53
C PHE A 203 -6.91 -1.02 -5.78
N ILE A 204 -7.64 -0.84 -6.89
CA ILE A 204 -7.36 -1.55 -8.14
C ILE A 204 -6.02 -1.10 -8.73
N GLU A 205 -5.76 0.22 -8.77
CA GLU A 205 -4.47 0.76 -9.20
C GLU A 205 -3.31 0.21 -8.37
N ARG A 206 -3.46 0.16 -7.04
CA ARG A 206 -2.45 -0.37 -6.13
C ARG A 206 -2.24 -1.88 -6.31
N SER A 207 -3.30 -2.63 -6.61
CA SER A 207 -3.20 -4.08 -6.82
C SER A 207 -2.51 -4.42 -8.15
N LEU A 208 -2.80 -3.68 -9.22
CA LEU A 208 -2.10 -3.80 -10.51
C LEU A 208 -0.61 -3.42 -10.41
N GLN A 209 -0.27 -2.36 -9.67
CA GLN A 209 1.13 -2.01 -9.37
C GLN A 209 1.87 -3.12 -8.61
N GLU A 210 1.17 -3.81 -7.70
CA GLU A 210 1.75 -4.91 -6.94
C GLU A 210 1.91 -6.17 -7.83
N LEU A 211 0.98 -6.46 -8.74
CA LEU A 211 1.16 -7.48 -9.78
C LEU A 211 2.44 -7.24 -10.60
N ASP A 212 2.63 -6.03 -11.14
CA ASP A 212 3.86 -5.68 -11.89
C ASP A 212 5.13 -5.88 -11.05
N LYS A 213 5.13 -5.37 -9.81
CA LYS A 213 6.24 -5.49 -8.86
C LYS A 213 6.57 -6.95 -8.53
N LYS A 214 5.57 -7.83 -8.44
CA LYS A 214 5.75 -9.27 -8.19
C LYS A 214 6.26 -9.99 -9.45
N LEU A 215 5.75 -9.66 -10.64
CA LEU A 215 6.26 -10.18 -11.91
C LEU A 215 7.71 -9.76 -12.18
N VAL A 216 8.15 -8.59 -11.72
CA VAL A 216 9.56 -8.17 -11.77
C VAL A 216 10.48 -9.03 -10.89
N SER A 217 9.95 -9.76 -9.90
CA SER A 217 10.74 -10.67 -9.06
C SER A 217 10.83 -12.13 -9.58
N LEU A 218 10.21 -12.43 -10.72
CA LEU A 218 10.44 -13.68 -11.46
C LEU A 218 11.86 -13.72 -12.08
N PRO A 219 12.38 -14.89 -12.48
CA PRO A 219 13.69 -14.99 -13.12
C PRO A 219 13.75 -14.14 -14.39
N PHE A 220 14.89 -13.51 -14.67
CA PHE A 220 15.02 -12.45 -15.67
C PHE A 220 14.57 -12.84 -17.09
N ASP A 221 14.61 -14.13 -17.43
CA ASP A 221 14.20 -14.69 -18.73
C ASP A 221 12.69 -14.91 -18.88
N TRP A 222 11.86 -14.60 -17.87
CA TRP A 222 10.44 -14.94 -17.86
C TRP A 222 9.67 -14.38 -19.07
N LYS A 223 10.00 -13.17 -19.51
CA LYS A 223 9.39 -12.54 -20.69
C LYS A 223 9.76 -13.28 -21.98
N ASP A 224 11.01 -13.72 -22.11
CA ASP A 224 11.48 -14.49 -23.26
C ASP A 224 10.94 -15.92 -23.27
N LYS A 225 10.83 -16.57 -22.11
CA LYS A 225 10.18 -17.88 -21.94
C LYS A 225 8.70 -17.84 -22.31
N LEU A 226 7.99 -16.79 -21.86
CA LEU A 226 6.58 -16.58 -22.19
C LEU A 226 6.41 -16.35 -23.72
N LYS A 227 7.24 -15.49 -24.31
CA LYS A 227 7.26 -15.20 -25.74
C LYS A 227 7.62 -16.41 -26.60
N ALA A 228 8.62 -17.21 -26.19
CA ALA A 228 9.02 -18.44 -26.88
C ALA A 228 7.92 -19.51 -26.89
N ARG A 229 6.99 -19.46 -25.94
CA ARG A 229 5.79 -20.31 -25.90
C ARG A 229 4.57 -19.70 -26.61
N GLY A 230 4.71 -18.51 -27.20
CA GLY A 230 3.64 -17.82 -27.92
C GLY A 230 2.46 -17.35 -27.06
N LEU A 231 2.66 -17.23 -25.73
CA LEU A 231 1.59 -16.89 -24.79
C LEU A 231 1.52 -15.38 -24.52
N SER A 232 0.32 -14.86 -24.35
CA SER A 232 0.10 -13.52 -23.77
C SER A 232 0.15 -13.56 -22.24
N ILE A 233 0.29 -12.39 -21.61
CA ILE A 233 0.17 -12.23 -20.15
C ILE A 233 -1.20 -12.70 -19.67
N HIS A 234 -2.28 -12.39 -20.41
CA HIS A 234 -3.63 -12.88 -20.11
C HIS A 234 -3.69 -14.42 -20.09
N GLN A 235 -3.11 -15.09 -21.10
CA GLN A 235 -3.07 -16.56 -21.14
C GLN A 235 -2.19 -17.16 -20.03
N MET A 236 -1.11 -16.49 -19.64
CA MET A 236 -0.28 -16.86 -18.49
C MET A 236 -1.08 -16.80 -17.20
N LEU A 237 -1.80 -15.69 -16.95
CA LEU A 237 -2.68 -15.54 -15.80
C LEU A 237 -3.83 -16.56 -15.83
N THR A 238 -4.36 -16.91 -17.01
CA THR A 238 -5.35 -17.99 -17.15
C THR A 238 -4.76 -19.31 -16.67
N ILE A 239 -3.61 -19.74 -17.21
CA ILE A 239 -2.93 -20.98 -16.80
C ILE A 239 -2.58 -20.95 -15.30
N ALA A 240 -2.09 -19.82 -14.78
CA ALA A 240 -1.77 -19.66 -13.38
C ALA A 240 -3.01 -19.80 -12.48
N SER A 241 -4.15 -19.22 -12.86
CA SER A 241 -5.41 -19.35 -12.12
C SER A 241 -5.98 -20.77 -12.15
N LEU A 242 -5.72 -21.54 -13.22
CA LEU A 242 -6.07 -22.96 -13.27
C LEU A 242 -5.19 -23.78 -12.31
N ILE A 243 -3.88 -23.55 -12.31
CA ILE A 243 -2.93 -24.22 -11.39
C ILE A 243 -3.27 -23.89 -9.93
N GLU A 244 -3.55 -22.62 -9.61
CA GLU A 244 -3.86 -22.19 -8.23
C GLU A 244 -5.10 -22.87 -7.65
N ARG A 245 -6.07 -23.20 -8.50
CA ARG A 245 -7.34 -23.78 -8.07
C ARG A 245 -7.31 -25.30 -7.95
N GLU A 246 -6.32 -25.97 -8.53
CA GLU A 246 -6.13 -27.42 -8.48
C GLU A 246 -5.00 -27.85 -7.50
N VAL A 247 -3.98 -27.02 -7.28
CA VAL A 247 -2.76 -27.43 -6.58
C VAL A 247 -2.60 -26.79 -5.20
N VAL A 248 -2.53 -27.63 -4.16
CA VAL A 248 -2.26 -27.23 -2.76
C VAL A 248 -0.82 -27.56 -2.32
N VAL A 249 -0.07 -28.35 -3.11
CA VAL A 249 1.31 -28.77 -2.83
C VAL A 249 2.24 -28.03 -3.79
N ASP A 250 3.08 -27.14 -3.26
CA ASP A 250 3.90 -26.20 -4.04
C ASP A 250 4.75 -26.87 -5.12
N GLU A 251 5.33 -28.02 -4.81
CA GLU A 251 6.18 -28.80 -5.70
C GLU A 251 5.42 -29.35 -6.92
N GLU A 252 4.12 -29.65 -6.80
CA GLU A 252 3.32 -30.23 -7.88
C GLU A 252 2.83 -29.18 -8.91
N ARG A 253 2.98 -27.87 -8.63
CA ARG A 253 2.49 -26.80 -9.53
C ARG A 253 3.13 -26.86 -10.92
N ALA A 254 4.45 -27.12 -11.00
CA ALA A 254 5.16 -27.22 -12.28
C ALA A 254 4.72 -28.45 -13.09
N LEU A 255 4.44 -29.56 -12.41
CA LEU A 255 4.02 -30.82 -13.04
C LEU A 255 2.58 -30.75 -13.56
N VAL A 256 1.66 -30.11 -12.82
CA VAL A 256 0.29 -29.82 -13.31
C VAL A 256 0.31 -28.83 -14.48
N SER A 257 1.21 -27.83 -14.47
CA SER A 257 1.44 -26.97 -15.62
C SER A 257 1.90 -27.76 -16.86
N GLY A 258 2.77 -28.76 -16.67
CA GLY A 258 3.16 -29.73 -17.70
C GLY A 258 1.97 -30.49 -18.28
N VAL A 259 1.07 -31.01 -17.43
CA VAL A 259 -0.17 -31.68 -17.87
C VAL A 259 -1.07 -30.75 -18.68
N ILE A 260 -1.28 -29.50 -18.23
CA ILE A 260 -2.07 -28.50 -18.97
C ILE A 260 -1.44 -28.26 -20.36
N VAL A 261 -0.12 -28.06 -20.42
CA VAL A 261 0.61 -27.88 -21.69
C VAL A 261 0.46 -29.08 -22.62
N ASN A 262 0.50 -30.30 -22.10
CA ASN A 262 0.33 -31.52 -22.91
C ASN A 262 -1.10 -31.67 -23.43
N ARG A 263 -2.12 -31.43 -22.60
CA ARG A 263 -3.54 -31.43 -23.03
C ARG A 263 -3.77 -30.40 -24.14
N LEU A 264 -3.24 -29.18 -23.99
CA LEU A 264 -3.32 -28.13 -25.03
C LEU A 264 -2.63 -28.55 -26.35
N LYS A 265 -1.41 -29.11 -26.29
CA LYS A 265 -0.70 -29.62 -27.48
C LYS A 265 -1.48 -30.72 -28.22
N MET A 266 -2.22 -31.55 -27.48
CA MET A 266 -3.01 -32.66 -28.04
C MET A 266 -4.46 -32.27 -28.42
N ASN A 267 -4.84 -30.99 -28.27
CA ASN A 267 -6.22 -30.51 -28.40
C ASN A 267 -7.23 -31.30 -27.52
N MET A 268 -6.79 -31.74 -26.35
CA MET A 268 -7.61 -32.41 -25.35
C MET A 268 -8.34 -31.35 -24.48
N PRO A 269 -9.62 -31.53 -24.11
CA PRO A 269 -10.28 -30.66 -23.14
C PRO A 269 -9.54 -30.69 -21.80
N LEU A 270 -9.42 -29.55 -21.10
CA LEU A 270 -8.64 -29.51 -19.86
C LEU A 270 -9.32 -30.25 -18.72
N GLN A 271 -10.66 -30.28 -18.67
CA GLN A 271 -11.48 -30.98 -17.67
C GLN A 271 -11.13 -30.57 -16.23
N ILE A 272 -11.05 -29.26 -15.98
CA ILE A 272 -10.63 -28.69 -14.69
C ILE A 272 -11.89 -28.27 -13.92
N ASP A 273 -12.17 -28.94 -12.80
CA ASP A 273 -13.38 -28.74 -11.98
C ASP A 273 -13.51 -27.30 -11.48
N ALA A 274 -12.40 -26.63 -11.20
CA ALA A 274 -12.39 -25.21 -10.83
C ALA A 274 -13.06 -24.30 -11.88
N THR A 275 -13.00 -24.65 -13.18
CA THR A 275 -13.63 -23.88 -14.26
C THR A 275 -15.15 -24.00 -14.27
N ILE A 276 -15.70 -25.08 -13.69
CA ILE A 276 -17.14 -25.26 -13.46
C ILE A 276 -17.56 -24.58 -12.15
N GLN A 277 -16.74 -24.67 -11.10
CA GLN A 277 -16.97 -23.97 -9.83
C GLN A 277 -17.05 -22.44 -10.02
N TYR A 278 -16.24 -21.87 -10.92
CA TYR A 278 -16.25 -20.45 -11.30
C TYR A 278 -17.59 -19.96 -11.92
N LEU A 279 -18.45 -20.88 -12.37
CA LEU A 279 -19.77 -20.56 -12.93
C LEU A 279 -20.86 -20.35 -11.87
N PHE A 280 -20.59 -20.65 -10.59
CA PHE A 280 -21.56 -20.48 -9.50
C PHE A 280 -21.20 -19.29 -8.61
N ASP A 281 -22.22 -18.61 -8.07
CA ASP A 281 -22.04 -17.48 -7.14
C ASP A 281 -21.38 -17.89 -5.81
N LYS A 282 -21.44 -19.19 -5.48
CA LYS A 282 -20.77 -19.83 -4.35
C LYS A 282 -20.25 -21.21 -4.78
N PRO A 283 -19.02 -21.61 -4.42
CA PRO A 283 -18.52 -22.95 -4.69
C PRO A 283 -19.42 -24.03 -4.09
N LYS A 284 -19.63 -25.11 -4.84
CA LYS A 284 -20.33 -26.32 -4.36
C LYS A 284 -19.34 -27.23 -3.64
N GLU A 285 -19.79 -27.85 -2.55
CA GLU A 285 -19.05 -28.94 -1.87
C GLU A 285 -18.72 -30.09 -2.83
N ARG A 286 -19.61 -30.38 -3.78
CA ARG A 286 -19.44 -31.38 -4.82
C ARG A 286 -20.13 -30.97 -6.11
N LEU A 287 -19.44 -31.14 -7.25
CA LEU A 287 -20.03 -31.05 -8.58
C LEU A 287 -20.81 -32.34 -8.92
N LEU A 288 -21.89 -32.18 -9.68
CA LEU A 288 -22.70 -33.27 -10.21
C LEU A 288 -22.49 -33.39 -11.73
N GLU A 289 -22.76 -34.55 -12.31
CA GLU A 289 -22.59 -34.80 -13.76
C GLU A 289 -23.29 -33.74 -14.63
N LYS A 290 -24.49 -33.31 -14.23
CA LYS A 290 -25.26 -32.24 -14.90
C LYS A 290 -24.56 -30.87 -14.89
N ASP A 291 -23.68 -30.62 -13.92
CA ASP A 291 -22.95 -29.35 -13.79
C ASP A 291 -21.79 -29.29 -14.79
N LEU A 292 -21.18 -30.44 -15.12
CA LEU A 292 -20.16 -30.56 -16.16
C LEU A 292 -20.71 -30.28 -17.57
N GLN A 293 -22.03 -30.34 -17.75
CA GLN A 293 -22.74 -30.09 -19.01
C GLN A 293 -23.22 -28.62 -19.17
N ILE A 294 -22.88 -27.72 -18.24
CA ILE A 294 -23.27 -26.30 -18.30
C ILE A 294 -22.62 -25.62 -19.52
N GLN A 295 -23.45 -25.10 -20.42
CA GLN A 295 -23.00 -24.39 -21.61
C GLN A 295 -22.40 -23.03 -21.22
N SER A 296 -21.07 -22.95 -21.22
CA SER A 296 -20.30 -21.74 -20.95
C SER A 296 -18.95 -21.81 -21.69
N PRO A 297 -18.44 -20.69 -22.25
CA PRO A 297 -17.08 -20.64 -22.81
C PRO A 297 -15.98 -21.01 -21.80
N TYR A 298 -16.22 -20.83 -20.50
CA TYR A 298 -15.28 -21.25 -19.45
C TYR A 298 -15.30 -22.76 -19.16
N ASN A 299 -16.31 -23.52 -19.61
CA ASN A 299 -16.41 -24.94 -19.32
C ASN A 299 -15.35 -25.74 -20.09
N THR A 300 -14.30 -26.19 -19.40
CA THR A 300 -13.19 -26.94 -20.00
C THR A 300 -13.44 -28.45 -20.14
N TYR A 301 -14.64 -28.95 -19.82
CA TYR A 301 -15.11 -30.28 -20.23
C TYR A 301 -15.71 -30.25 -21.65
N LEU A 302 -16.37 -29.15 -22.02
CA LEU A 302 -17.05 -28.98 -23.31
C LEU A 302 -16.21 -28.27 -24.37
N ASN A 303 -15.29 -27.40 -23.96
CA ASN A 303 -14.42 -26.63 -24.86
C ASN A 303 -12.97 -27.12 -24.75
N THR A 304 -12.27 -27.23 -25.89
CA THR A 304 -10.81 -27.44 -25.92
C THR A 304 -10.08 -26.11 -25.86
N GLY A 305 -8.78 -26.14 -25.51
CA GLY A 305 -7.98 -24.93 -25.33
C GLY A 305 -8.07 -24.33 -23.93
N LEU A 306 -7.74 -23.04 -23.81
CA LEU A 306 -7.89 -22.27 -22.57
C LEU A 306 -9.29 -21.63 -22.50
N PRO A 307 -9.85 -21.44 -21.29
CA PRO A 307 -11.04 -20.60 -21.12
C PRO A 307 -10.75 -19.14 -21.49
N PRO A 308 -11.77 -18.28 -21.68
CA PRO A 308 -11.63 -16.92 -22.21
C PRO A 308 -10.65 -16.01 -21.47
N GLY A 309 -10.48 -16.26 -20.17
CA GLY A 309 -9.57 -15.54 -19.27
C GLY A 309 -9.41 -16.30 -17.95
N PRO A 310 -8.78 -15.69 -16.93
CA PRO A 310 -8.58 -16.31 -15.62
C PRO A 310 -9.89 -16.62 -14.88
N ILE A 311 -9.78 -17.49 -13.86
CA ILE A 311 -10.88 -17.89 -12.97
C ILE A 311 -10.66 -17.53 -11.49
N ALA A 312 -9.51 -16.94 -11.16
CA ALA A 312 -9.14 -16.49 -9.81
C ALA A 312 -7.82 -15.69 -9.84
N SER A 313 -7.56 -14.90 -8.80
CA SER A 313 -6.26 -14.32 -8.43
C SER A 313 -5.21 -15.40 -8.14
N PRO A 314 -4.19 -15.60 -8.98
CA PRO A 314 -3.15 -16.61 -8.75
C PRO A 314 -2.01 -16.08 -7.88
N SER A 315 -1.31 -16.98 -7.20
CA SER A 315 -0.04 -16.72 -6.52
C SER A 315 1.09 -16.48 -7.53
N LEU A 316 2.18 -15.86 -7.06
CA LEU A 316 3.41 -15.75 -7.83
C LEU A 316 4.02 -17.15 -8.13
N ALA A 317 3.77 -18.15 -7.28
CA ALA A 317 4.21 -19.53 -7.49
C ALA A 317 3.47 -20.18 -8.67
N SER A 318 2.16 -19.99 -8.79
CA SER A 318 1.37 -20.45 -9.94
C SER A 318 1.69 -19.67 -11.23
N MET A 319 1.97 -18.36 -11.15
CA MET A 319 2.50 -17.60 -12.30
C MET A 319 3.84 -18.16 -12.78
N LYS A 320 4.76 -18.45 -11.85
CA LYS A 320 6.04 -19.09 -12.17
C LYS A 320 5.82 -20.46 -12.82
N ALA A 321 4.99 -21.33 -12.25
CA ALA A 321 4.67 -22.63 -12.86
C ALA A 321 4.00 -22.50 -14.24
N ALA A 322 3.12 -21.50 -14.43
CA ALA A 322 2.48 -21.22 -15.71
C ALA A 322 3.49 -20.81 -16.81
N ILE A 323 4.63 -20.21 -16.45
CA ILE A 323 5.72 -19.82 -17.38
C ILE A 323 6.75 -20.95 -17.55
N TYR A 324 7.12 -21.64 -16.47
CA TYR A 324 8.11 -22.71 -16.39
C TYR A 324 7.44 -24.05 -16.01
N PRO A 325 6.73 -24.72 -16.93
CA PRO A 325 6.19 -26.06 -16.72
C PRO A 325 7.32 -27.10 -16.61
N GLU A 326 7.04 -28.20 -15.93
CA GLU A 326 7.90 -29.39 -15.97
C GLU A 326 7.74 -30.14 -17.29
N GLU A 327 8.84 -30.66 -17.85
CA GLU A 327 8.80 -31.49 -19.04
C GLU A 327 8.42 -32.94 -18.66
N THR A 328 7.21 -33.34 -19.04
CA THR A 328 6.64 -34.65 -18.74
C THR A 328 5.78 -35.13 -19.91
N ASN A 329 5.46 -36.43 -19.94
CA ASN A 329 4.46 -37.03 -20.82
C ASN A 329 3.05 -37.06 -20.19
N TYR A 330 2.92 -36.77 -18.89
CA TYR A 330 1.65 -36.92 -18.19
C TYR A 330 0.53 -36.08 -18.83
N VAL A 331 -0.65 -36.69 -18.95
CA VAL A 331 -1.89 -36.06 -19.44
C VAL A 331 -3.08 -36.31 -18.50
N PHE A 332 -2.90 -37.04 -17.40
CA PHE A 332 -3.89 -37.22 -16.34
C PHE A 332 -3.27 -37.01 -14.96
N TYR A 333 -4.07 -36.52 -14.02
CA TYR A 333 -3.79 -36.51 -12.58
C TYR A 333 -5.07 -36.81 -11.79
N VAL A 334 -4.94 -37.26 -10.55
CA VAL A 334 -6.04 -37.38 -9.58
C VAL A 334 -5.51 -37.14 -8.17
N THR A 335 -6.23 -36.35 -7.37
CA THR A 335 -5.81 -36.02 -6.01
C THR A 335 -5.78 -37.26 -5.11
N LYS A 336 -4.76 -37.36 -4.26
CA LYS A 336 -4.59 -38.39 -3.24
C LYS A 336 -5.53 -38.12 -2.07
N LYS A 337 -6.26 -39.14 -1.61
CA LYS A 337 -7.13 -39.07 -0.43
C LYS A 337 -6.47 -39.59 0.86
N ASP A 338 -5.15 -39.74 0.83
CA ASP A 338 -4.27 -40.11 1.97
C ASP A 338 -4.01 -38.94 2.97
N GLY A 339 -4.66 -37.79 2.76
CA GLY A 339 -4.47 -36.58 3.56
C GLY A 339 -3.35 -35.65 3.08
N THR A 340 -2.47 -36.09 2.16
CA THR A 340 -1.34 -35.27 1.65
C THR A 340 -1.78 -34.12 0.75
N LYS A 341 -2.97 -34.22 0.14
CA LYS A 341 -3.51 -33.33 -0.91
C LYS A 341 -2.69 -33.26 -2.21
N GLY A 342 -1.65 -34.06 -2.35
CA GLY A 342 -0.92 -34.17 -3.62
C GLY A 342 -1.66 -35.01 -4.66
N HIS A 343 -1.01 -35.29 -5.80
CA HIS A 343 -1.63 -35.93 -6.96
C HIS A 343 -0.91 -37.21 -7.44
N LEU A 344 -1.67 -38.11 -8.05
CA LEU A 344 -1.18 -39.30 -8.75
C LEU A 344 -1.30 -39.08 -10.27
N PHE A 345 -0.16 -38.87 -10.92
CA PHE A 345 -0.06 -38.57 -12.35
C PHE A 345 -0.04 -39.85 -13.21
N ALA A 346 -0.44 -39.72 -14.48
CA ALA A 346 -0.47 -40.83 -15.45
C ALA A 346 -0.33 -40.32 -16.90
N GLU A 347 0.29 -41.16 -17.74
CA GLU A 347 0.37 -40.94 -19.20
C GLU A 347 -0.85 -41.54 -19.91
N THR A 348 -1.37 -42.67 -19.41
CA THR A 348 -2.49 -43.40 -20.02
C THR A 348 -3.77 -43.38 -19.18
N PHE A 349 -4.91 -43.57 -19.84
CA PHE A 349 -6.19 -43.71 -19.16
C PHE A 349 -6.30 -44.98 -18.29
N GLU A 350 -5.57 -46.04 -18.63
CA GLU A 350 -5.51 -47.27 -17.82
C GLU A 350 -4.73 -47.06 -16.51
N GLU A 351 -3.65 -46.28 -16.53
CA GLU A 351 -2.95 -45.84 -15.32
C GLU A 351 -3.81 -44.88 -14.50
N HIS A 352 -4.47 -43.92 -15.15
CA HIS A 352 -5.37 -43.00 -14.46
C HIS A 352 -6.51 -43.74 -13.72
N LYS A 353 -7.11 -44.77 -14.33
CA LYS A 353 -8.09 -45.65 -13.65
C LYS A 353 -7.49 -46.39 -12.45
N LYS A 354 -6.25 -46.88 -12.54
CA LYS A 354 -5.52 -47.48 -11.39
C LYS A 354 -5.29 -46.44 -10.29
N ASN A 355 -4.89 -45.22 -10.64
CA ASN A 355 -4.67 -44.12 -9.69
C ASN A 355 -5.97 -43.69 -8.99
N ILE A 356 -7.10 -43.61 -9.70
CA ILE A 356 -8.43 -43.38 -9.12
C ILE A 356 -8.78 -44.49 -8.12
N ALA A 357 -8.56 -45.76 -8.49
CA ALA A 357 -8.82 -46.90 -7.61
C ALA A 357 -7.90 -46.91 -6.36
N ASN A 358 -6.64 -46.48 -6.50
CA ASN A 358 -5.69 -46.37 -5.39
C ASN A 358 -6.02 -45.20 -4.45
N SER A 359 -6.30 -44.01 -4.99
CA SER A 359 -6.73 -42.85 -4.18
C SER A 359 -8.00 -43.15 -3.40
N ASN A 360 -9.01 -43.78 -4.02
CA ASN A 360 -10.23 -44.18 -3.32
C ASN A 360 -10.03 -45.28 -2.26
N LYS A 361 -8.95 -46.08 -2.32
CA LYS A 361 -8.59 -47.04 -1.26
C LYS A 361 -7.93 -46.34 -0.06
N ALA A 362 -7.07 -45.36 -0.31
CA ALA A 362 -6.38 -44.58 0.73
C ALA A 362 -7.29 -43.60 1.50
N SER A 363 -8.55 -43.50 1.11
CA SER A 363 -9.61 -42.73 1.78
C SER A 363 -10.27 -43.47 2.96
N LYS A 364 -9.63 -44.54 3.48
CA LYS A 364 -10.12 -45.43 4.55
C LYS A 364 -9.03 -45.68 5.57
#